data_AF-A0A6F8XQP9-F1
#
_entry.id   AF-A0A6F8XQP9-F1
#
_cell.length_a   1.000
_cell.length_b   1.000
_cell.length_c   1.000
_cell.angle_alpha   90.00
_cell.angle_beta   90.00
_cell.angle_gamma   90.00
#
_symmetry.space_group_name_H-M   'P 1'
#
loop_
_entity.id
_entity.type
_entity.pdbx_description
1 polymer ?
#
loop_
_entity_poly.entity_id
_entity_poly.type
_entity_poly.pdbx_seq_one_letter_code
_entity_poly.pdbx_strand_id
1 'polypeptide(L)'
;MVGCSVAAVLARFPGARVQLVDADPARAVTAAALGVEFAAPEGAAGDRDLVIHASATSAGLARSLELLAPEGTVVELSWYGDRTVTVPLGEHFHSRRLTVRSSQVGTVSPAVKGRRTYADRLALALELLADPAFDALLTGESTFDELPALLPKLAGGELPALCHLVRYDTDPAPAPADPANPSTGAGGAPTDTAPGG
;
A
#
# COMPACT_ATOMS: atom_id res chain seq x y z
N MET A 1 -0.01 -1.49 -5.04
CA MET A 1 -0.47 -0.78 -3.82
C MET A 1 0.57 0.24 -3.36
N VAL A 2 1.78 -0.18 -2.96
CA VAL A 2 2.83 0.72 -2.40
C VAL A 2 3.13 1.93 -3.28
N GLY A 3 3.37 1.73 -4.59
CA GLY A 3 3.63 2.83 -5.52
C GLY A 3 2.48 3.85 -5.60
N CYS A 4 1.24 3.37 -5.63
CA CYS A 4 0.05 4.21 -5.61
C CYS A 4 -0.05 5.03 -4.31
N SER A 5 0.21 4.41 -3.14
CA SER A 5 0.18 5.11 -1.86
C SER A 5 1.22 6.23 -1.80
N VAL A 6 2.43 5.98 -2.28
CA VAL A 6 3.48 7.00 -2.33
C VAL A 6 3.11 8.12 -3.29
N ALA A 7 2.58 7.80 -4.48
CA ALA A 7 2.15 8.79 -5.45
C ALA A 7 1.06 9.71 -4.87
N ALA A 8 0.06 9.16 -4.19
CA ALA A 8 -1.00 9.93 -3.54
C ALA A 8 -0.47 10.88 -2.46
N VAL A 9 0.50 10.43 -1.65
CA VAL A 9 1.14 11.30 -0.64
C VAL A 9 1.98 12.40 -1.31
N LEU A 10 2.77 12.07 -2.34
CA LEU A 10 3.62 13.04 -3.02
C LEU A 10 2.81 14.09 -3.80
N ALA A 11 1.67 13.72 -4.37
CA ALA A 11 0.82 14.63 -5.14
C ALA A 11 0.25 15.79 -4.31
N ARG A 12 0.28 15.68 -2.97
CA ARG A 12 -0.17 16.71 -2.04
C ARG A 12 0.87 17.82 -1.79
N PHE A 13 2.11 17.66 -2.26
CA PHE A 13 3.17 18.65 -2.07
C PHE A 13 3.10 19.73 -3.16
N PRO A 14 3.00 21.02 -2.80
CA PRO A 14 2.97 22.10 -3.78
C PRO A 14 4.19 22.09 -4.71
N GLY A 15 3.93 22.16 -6.02
CA GLY A 15 4.98 22.17 -7.05
C GLY A 15 5.54 20.79 -7.41
N ALA A 16 5.14 19.71 -6.72
CA ALA A 16 5.50 18.36 -7.12
C ALA A 16 4.73 17.95 -8.39
N ARG A 17 5.47 17.47 -9.40
CA ARG A 17 4.90 16.87 -10.61
C ARG A 17 4.96 15.36 -10.46
N VAL A 18 3.84 14.74 -10.12
CA VAL A 18 3.75 13.30 -9.82
C VAL A 18 3.05 12.57 -10.95
N GLN A 19 3.67 11.50 -11.43
CA GLN A 19 3.11 10.59 -12.43
C GLN A 19 3.21 9.17 -11.88
N LEU A 20 2.11 8.42 -11.89
CA LEU A 20 2.07 7.00 -11.61
C LEU A 20 2.34 6.23 -12.91
N VAL A 21 3.37 5.39 -12.89
CA VAL A 21 3.74 4.57 -14.05
C VAL A 21 3.48 3.10 -13.73
N ASP A 22 2.69 2.43 -14.55
CA ASP A 22 2.41 0.99 -14.41
C ASP A 22 2.22 0.36 -15.81
N ALA A 23 2.63 -0.90 -15.94
CA ALA A 23 2.43 -1.67 -17.17
C ALA A 23 0.98 -2.16 -17.32
N ASP A 24 0.24 -2.27 -16.21
CA ASP A 24 -1.18 -2.60 -16.22
C ASP A 24 -2.01 -1.32 -16.47
N PRO A 25 -2.64 -1.16 -17.66
CA PRO A 25 -3.42 0.03 -17.98
C PRO A 25 -4.66 0.19 -17.08
N ALA A 26 -5.14 -0.87 -16.42
CA ALA A 26 -6.24 -0.77 -15.47
C ALA A 26 -5.90 0.13 -14.28
N ARG A 27 -4.60 0.34 -14.00
CA ARG A 27 -4.13 1.24 -12.93
C ARG A 27 -4.41 2.72 -13.20
N ALA A 28 -4.77 3.10 -14.42
CA ALA A 28 -5.23 4.44 -14.74
C ALA A 28 -6.46 4.85 -13.90
N VAL A 29 -7.37 3.90 -13.62
CA VAL A 29 -8.57 4.16 -12.79
C VAL A 29 -8.16 4.51 -11.36
N THR A 30 -7.23 3.74 -10.78
CA THR A 30 -6.69 4.03 -9.45
C THR A 30 -5.92 5.35 -9.43
N ALA A 31 -5.10 5.63 -10.44
CA ALA A 31 -4.36 6.90 -10.53
C ALA A 31 -5.31 8.11 -10.54
N ALA A 32 -6.36 8.05 -11.36
CA ALA A 32 -7.37 9.10 -11.45
C ALA A 32 -8.10 9.32 -10.12
N ALA A 33 -8.47 8.25 -9.42
CA ALA A 33 -9.10 8.34 -8.10
C ALA A 33 -8.18 8.96 -7.04
N LEU A 34 -6.86 8.77 -7.18
CA LEU A 34 -5.84 9.39 -6.32
C LEU A 34 -5.44 10.81 -6.77
N GLY A 35 -6.01 11.31 -7.87
CA GLY A 35 -5.66 12.62 -8.43
C GLY A 35 -4.24 12.69 -9.02
N VAL A 36 -3.70 11.57 -9.48
CA VAL A 36 -2.35 11.46 -10.04
C VAL A 36 -2.41 11.17 -11.55
N GLU A 37 -1.53 11.80 -12.32
CA GLU A 37 -1.37 11.50 -13.74
C GLU A 37 -0.90 10.06 -13.95
N PHE A 38 -1.46 9.35 -14.93
CA PHE A 38 -1.05 7.97 -15.27
C PHE A 38 -0.29 7.92 -16.59
N ALA A 39 0.72 7.06 -16.67
CA ALA A 39 1.37 6.69 -17.92
C ALA A 39 1.77 5.21 -17.97
N ALA A 40 1.74 4.63 -19.17
CA ALA A 40 2.47 3.38 -19.44
C ALA A 40 3.99 3.65 -19.46
N PRO A 41 4.86 2.64 -19.22
CA PRO A 41 6.31 2.82 -19.15
C PRO A 41 6.93 3.55 -20.35
N GLU A 42 6.43 3.29 -21.56
CA GLU A 42 6.92 3.86 -22.82
C GLU A 42 6.56 5.34 -22.96
N GLY A 43 5.43 5.75 -22.36
CA GLY A 43 4.95 7.14 -22.33
C GLY A 43 5.35 7.91 -21.08
N ALA A 44 6.04 7.27 -20.13
CA ALA A 44 6.45 7.90 -18.88
C ALA A 44 7.38 9.09 -19.14
N ALA A 45 7.13 10.18 -18.43
CA ALA A 45 7.85 11.43 -18.63
C ALA A 45 9.26 11.35 -18.05
N GLY A 46 10.28 11.65 -18.86
CA GLY A 46 11.69 11.70 -18.45
C GLY A 46 12.06 12.95 -17.64
N ASP A 47 13.35 13.13 -17.40
CA ASP A 47 13.90 14.25 -16.62
C ASP A 47 13.24 14.40 -15.23
N ARG A 48 13.09 13.28 -14.52
CA ARG A 48 12.58 13.24 -13.15
C ARG A 48 13.72 13.44 -12.15
N ASP A 49 13.49 14.24 -11.11
CA ASP A 49 14.45 14.41 -10.02
C ASP A 49 14.49 13.17 -9.09
N LEU A 50 13.34 12.49 -8.97
CA LEU A 50 13.11 11.37 -8.08
C LEU A 50 12.21 10.34 -8.75
N VAL A 51 12.59 9.06 -8.69
CA VAL A 51 11.71 7.93 -9.04
C VAL A 51 11.56 7.01 -7.84
N ILE A 52 10.33 6.57 -7.57
CA ILE A 52 10.02 5.57 -6.55
C ILE A 52 9.73 4.26 -7.26
N HIS A 53 10.64 3.29 -7.15
CA HIS A 53 10.47 2.00 -7.81
C HIS A 53 9.81 0.99 -6.87
N ALA A 54 8.66 0.45 -7.29
CA ALA A 54 7.86 -0.50 -6.50
C ALA A 54 7.30 -1.66 -7.34
N SER A 55 7.86 -1.94 -8.52
CA SER A 55 7.35 -2.99 -9.42
C SER A 55 7.91 -4.38 -9.12
N ALA A 56 9.00 -4.49 -8.36
CA ALA A 56 9.74 -5.74 -8.14
C ALA A 56 10.21 -6.43 -9.44
N THR A 57 10.55 -5.63 -10.46
CA THR A 57 11.12 -6.12 -11.72
C THR A 57 12.44 -5.42 -12.09
N SER A 58 13.34 -6.15 -12.75
CA SER A 58 14.58 -5.59 -13.31
C SER A 58 14.29 -4.56 -14.40
N ALA A 59 13.29 -4.81 -15.25
CA ALA A 59 12.85 -3.86 -16.29
C ALA A 59 12.33 -2.55 -15.70
N GLY A 60 11.54 -2.61 -14.62
CA GLY A 60 11.05 -1.40 -13.94
C GLY A 60 12.18 -0.59 -13.30
N LEU A 61 13.20 -1.24 -12.72
CA LEU A 61 14.35 -0.55 -12.16
C LEU A 61 15.23 0.09 -13.25
N ALA A 62 15.46 -0.61 -14.38
CA ALA A 62 16.15 -0.04 -15.53
C ALA A 62 15.40 1.19 -16.06
N ARG A 63 14.09 1.08 -16.27
CA ARG A 63 13.25 2.20 -16.72
C ARG A 63 13.30 3.37 -15.74
N SER A 64 13.33 3.10 -14.45
CA SER A 64 13.48 4.14 -13.42
C SER A 64 14.76 4.95 -13.59
N LEU A 65 15.88 4.31 -13.95
CA LEU A 65 17.14 5.02 -14.21
C LEU A 65 17.11 5.85 -15.48
N GLU A 66 16.45 5.38 -16.53
CA GLU A 66 16.30 6.10 -17.81
C GLU A 66 15.52 7.42 -17.64
N LEU A 67 14.49 7.38 -16.78
CA LEU A 67 13.60 8.52 -16.52
C LEU A 67 14.26 9.63 -15.69
N LEU A 68 15.40 9.36 -15.03
CA LEU A 68 16.04 10.34 -14.15
C LEU A 68 16.79 11.43 -14.93
N ALA A 69 16.62 12.65 -14.45
CA ALA A 69 17.50 13.77 -14.78
C ALA A 69 18.93 13.52 -14.23
N PRO A 70 19.95 14.26 -14.71
CA PRO A 70 21.25 14.28 -14.06
C PRO A 70 21.15 14.52 -12.55
N GLU A 71 21.92 13.76 -11.77
CA GLU A 71 21.95 13.72 -10.30
C GLU A 71 20.66 13.22 -9.65
N GLY A 72 19.72 12.71 -10.45
CA GLY A 72 18.47 12.14 -9.97
C GLY A 72 18.66 10.88 -9.12
N THR A 73 17.65 10.59 -8.30
CA THR A 73 17.65 9.43 -7.40
C THR A 73 16.48 8.49 -7.69
N VAL A 74 16.75 7.20 -7.81
CA VAL A 74 15.72 6.16 -7.65
C VAL A 74 15.75 5.64 -6.21
N VAL A 75 14.59 5.63 -5.55
CA VAL A 75 14.39 4.95 -4.27
C VAL A 75 13.75 3.61 -4.56
N GLU A 76 14.47 2.53 -4.23
CA GLU A 76 14.03 1.15 -4.42
C GLU A 76 13.25 0.68 -3.19
N LEU A 77 11.95 0.42 -3.38
CA LEU A 77 11.03 -0.10 -2.35
C LEU A 77 10.71 -1.58 -2.57
N SER A 78 11.01 -2.10 -3.75
CA SER A 78 10.61 -3.45 -4.15
C SER A 78 11.39 -4.52 -3.40
N TRP A 79 10.72 -5.66 -3.20
CA TRP A 79 11.34 -6.87 -2.68
C TRP A 79 11.36 -7.95 -3.77
N TYR A 80 12.55 -8.47 -4.05
CA TYR A 80 12.76 -9.41 -5.17
C TYR A 80 12.72 -10.89 -4.76
N GLY A 81 12.67 -11.19 -3.46
CA GLY A 81 12.84 -12.54 -2.95
C GLY A 81 14.28 -13.00 -3.08
N ASP A 82 14.45 -14.22 -3.58
CA ASP A 82 15.73 -14.85 -3.94
C ASP A 82 16.15 -14.58 -5.39
N ARG A 83 15.33 -13.87 -6.16
CA ARG A 83 15.60 -13.56 -7.57
C ARG A 83 16.70 -12.51 -7.70
N THR A 84 17.72 -12.85 -8.47
CA THR A 84 18.73 -11.89 -8.93
C THR A 84 18.12 -10.91 -9.93
N VAL A 85 18.49 -9.63 -9.81
CA VAL A 85 18.11 -8.58 -10.76
C VAL A 85 19.33 -7.96 -11.42
N THR A 86 19.23 -7.68 -12.71
CA THR A 86 20.26 -6.99 -13.48
C THR A 86 19.87 -5.52 -13.64
N VAL A 87 20.86 -4.63 -13.58
CA VAL A 87 20.67 -3.18 -13.70
C VAL A 87 21.72 -2.63 -14.68
N PRO A 88 21.33 -1.84 -15.70
CA PRO A 88 22.26 -1.37 -16.74
C PRO A 88 23.09 -0.16 -16.26
N LEU A 89 24.02 -0.38 -15.34
CA LEU A 89 24.87 0.69 -14.80
C LEU A 89 25.86 1.28 -15.83
N GLY A 90 26.10 0.58 -16.95
CA GLY A 90 26.99 1.06 -18.02
C GLY A 90 26.42 2.20 -18.87
N GLU A 91 25.13 2.50 -18.73
CA GLU A 91 24.45 3.52 -19.53
C GLU A 91 24.53 4.91 -18.87
N HIS A 92 23.39 5.46 -18.45
CA HIS A 92 23.30 6.81 -17.91
C HIS A 92 23.77 6.92 -16.45
N PHE A 93 23.91 5.81 -15.73
CA PHE A 93 24.18 5.84 -14.29
C PHE A 93 25.42 6.67 -13.93
N HIS A 94 26.56 6.41 -14.56
CA HIS A 94 27.79 7.15 -14.29
C HIS A 94 27.80 8.54 -14.91
N SER A 95 27.42 8.66 -16.18
CA SER A 95 27.47 9.94 -16.92
C SER A 95 26.52 10.99 -16.35
N ARG A 96 25.36 10.55 -15.83
CA ARG A 96 24.37 11.40 -15.16
C ARG A 96 24.54 11.43 -13.63
N ARG A 97 25.52 10.76 -13.04
CA ARG A 97 25.73 10.68 -11.57
C ARG A 97 24.47 10.26 -10.79
N LEU A 98 23.75 9.26 -11.30
CA LEU A 98 22.50 8.79 -10.70
C LEU A 98 22.75 8.09 -9.37
N THR A 99 21.74 8.11 -8.49
CA THR A 99 21.75 7.39 -7.22
C THR A 99 20.68 6.31 -7.19
N VAL A 100 21.05 5.10 -6.76
CA VAL A 100 20.11 4.06 -6.34
C VAL A 100 20.13 4.00 -4.82
N ARG A 101 18.98 4.27 -4.19
CA ARG A 101 18.85 4.33 -2.74
C ARG A 101 17.85 3.28 -2.25
N SER A 102 18.24 2.49 -1.26
CA SER A 102 17.32 1.57 -0.61
C SER A 102 16.31 2.30 0.29
N SER A 103 15.12 1.72 0.40
CA SER A 103 14.13 2.06 1.42
C SER A 103 14.02 0.92 2.45
N GLN A 104 13.86 1.26 3.72
CA GLN A 104 13.64 0.30 4.79
C GLN A 104 12.47 0.75 5.68
N VAL A 105 11.50 -0.14 5.87
CA VAL A 105 10.29 0.10 6.66
C VAL A 105 10.47 -0.25 8.14
N GLY A 106 11.41 -1.14 8.47
CA GLY A 106 11.58 -1.65 9.84
C GLY A 106 12.09 -0.64 10.87
N THR A 107 12.63 0.50 10.44
CA THR A 107 13.15 1.54 11.34
C THR A 107 12.82 2.94 10.85
N VAL A 108 12.78 3.92 11.76
CA VAL A 108 12.70 5.34 11.40
C VAL A 108 14.10 5.81 11.00
N SER A 109 14.19 6.61 9.94
CA SER A 109 15.45 7.17 9.45
C SER A 109 16.25 7.83 10.59
N PRO A 110 17.55 7.50 10.74
CA PRO A 110 18.40 8.11 11.76
C PRO A 110 18.37 9.64 11.76
N ALA A 111 18.22 10.27 10.58
CA ALA A 111 18.17 11.72 10.40
C ALA A 111 17.00 12.40 11.14
N VAL A 112 15.94 11.66 11.45
CA VAL A 112 14.76 12.18 12.17
C VAL A 112 14.46 11.40 13.46
N LYS A 113 15.23 10.35 13.77
CA LYS A 113 15.00 9.46 14.91
C LYS A 113 15.01 10.18 16.26
N GLY A 114 15.72 11.31 16.38
CA GLY A 114 15.68 12.18 17.56
C GLY A 114 14.40 13.01 17.72
N ARG A 115 13.54 13.07 16.69
CA ARG A 115 12.32 13.89 16.64
C ARG A 115 11.05 13.10 16.29
N ARG A 116 11.20 11.87 15.81
CA ARG A 116 10.11 11.01 15.34
C ARG A 116 10.36 9.58 15.78
N THR A 117 9.34 9.00 16.40
CA THR A 117 9.27 7.60 16.80
C THR A 117 8.52 6.77 15.76
N TYR A 118 8.52 5.44 15.95
CA TYR A 118 7.69 4.55 15.15
C TYR A 118 6.20 4.87 15.32
N ALA A 119 5.76 5.18 16.54
CA ALA A 119 4.38 5.56 16.85
C ALA A 119 3.98 6.84 16.11
N ASP A 120 4.85 7.87 16.09
CA ASP A 120 4.58 9.11 15.36
C ASP A 120 4.42 8.87 13.86
N ARG A 121 5.24 7.96 13.29
CA ARG A 121 5.14 7.59 11.87
C ARG A 121 3.84 6.86 11.57
N LEU A 122 3.42 5.94 12.45
CA LEU A 122 2.16 5.22 12.30
C LEU A 122 0.95 6.15 12.43
N ALA A 123 0.94 7.03 13.44
CA ALA A 123 -0.12 8.01 13.64
C ALA A 123 -0.28 8.90 12.40
N LEU A 124 0.82 9.43 11.86
CA LEU A 124 0.80 10.21 10.62
C LEU A 124 0.27 9.39 9.43
N ALA A 125 0.66 8.13 9.30
CA ALA A 125 0.15 7.28 8.22
C ALA A 125 -1.37 7.08 8.33
N LEU A 126 -1.89 6.86 9.54
CA LEU A 126 -3.34 6.74 9.77
C LEU A 126 -4.09 8.05 9.50
N GLU A 127 -3.52 9.20 9.90
CA GLU A 127 -4.07 10.52 9.56
C GLU A 127 -4.14 10.75 8.05
N LEU A 128 -3.09 10.35 7.31
CA LEU A 128 -3.08 10.47 5.85
C LEU A 128 -4.08 9.52 5.18
N LEU A 129 -4.25 8.30 5.72
CA LEU A 129 -5.18 7.29 5.23
C LEU A 129 -6.66 7.62 5.49
N ALA A 130 -6.97 8.64 6.29
CA ALA A 130 -8.35 9.11 6.47
C ALA A 130 -8.92 9.81 5.22
N ASP A 131 -8.09 10.08 4.20
CA ASP A 131 -8.53 10.58 2.90
C ASP A 131 -9.21 9.46 2.10
N PRO A 132 -10.49 9.61 1.70
CA PRO A 132 -11.25 8.57 1.00
C PRO A 132 -10.67 8.21 -0.37
N ALA A 133 -9.76 9.01 -0.94
CA ALA A 133 -9.07 8.63 -2.17
C ALA A 133 -8.31 7.30 -2.02
N PHE A 134 -7.83 6.95 -0.81
CA PHE A 134 -7.13 5.69 -0.55
C PHE A 134 -8.03 4.46 -0.64
N ASP A 135 -9.36 4.61 -0.58
CA ASP A 135 -10.30 3.50 -0.76
C ASP A 135 -10.18 2.88 -2.17
N ALA A 136 -9.69 3.65 -3.15
CA ALA A 136 -9.39 3.15 -4.49
C ALA A 136 -8.27 2.09 -4.55
N LEU A 137 -7.53 1.90 -3.44
CA LEU A 137 -6.53 0.83 -3.32
C LEU A 137 -7.16 -0.50 -2.88
N LEU A 138 -8.39 -0.49 -2.37
CA LEU A 138 -9.14 -1.67 -1.99
C LEU A 138 -9.84 -2.22 -3.24
N THR A 139 -9.31 -3.28 -3.82
CA THR A 139 -9.73 -3.76 -5.16
C THR A 139 -10.26 -5.19 -5.12
N GLY A 140 -10.89 -5.57 -4.01
CA GLY A 140 -11.45 -6.89 -3.80
C GLY A 140 -11.78 -7.11 -2.33
N GLU A 141 -12.77 -7.95 -2.08
CA GLU A 141 -13.23 -8.31 -0.74
C GLU A 141 -13.62 -9.77 -0.74
N SER A 142 -13.30 -10.49 0.34
CA SER A 142 -13.78 -11.86 0.58
C SER A 142 -13.92 -12.11 2.07
N THR A 143 -14.63 -13.16 2.43
CA THR A 143 -14.64 -13.65 3.82
C THR A 143 -13.34 -14.40 4.13
N PHE A 144 -13.07 -14.59 5.43
CA PHE A 144 -11.96 -15.41 5.88
C PHE A 144 -12.07 -16.86 5.40
N ASP A 145 -13.27 -17.42 5.35
CA ASP A 145 -13.51 -18.81 4.94
C ASP A 145 -13.24 -19.05 3.43
N GLU A 146 -13.29 -18.01 2.61
CA GLU A 146 -12.96 -18.08 1.19
C GLU A 146 -11.44 -18.04 0.91
N LEU A 147 -10.63 -17.60 1.89
CA LEU A 147 -9.18 -17.44 1.71
C LEU A 147 -8.45 -18.69 1.22
N PRO A 148 -8.74 -19.92 1.70
CA PRO A 148 -8.05 -21.11 1.20
C PRO A 148 -8.18 -21.31 -0.31
N ALA A 149 -9.32 -20.91 -0.89
CA ALA A 149 -9.57 -21.00 -2.34
C ALA A 149 -9.02 -19.79 -3.12
N LEU A 150 -8.94 -18.62 -2.47
CA LEU A 150 -8.53 -17.36 -3.11
C LEU A 150 -7.03 -17.09 -3.08
N LEU A 151 -6.34 -17.49 -2.00
CA LEU A 151 -4.90 -17.22 -1.83
C LEU A 151 -4.03 -17.72 -3.01
N PRO A 152 -4.25 -18.93 -3.58
CA PRO A 152 -3.49 -19.37 -4.75
C PRO A 152 -3.68 -18.45 -5.97
N LYS A 153 -4.91 -17.95 -6.19
CA LYS A 153 -5.24 -17.05 -7.32
C LYS A 153 -4.64 -15.66 -7.13
N LEU A 154 -4.64 -15.15 -5.90
CA LEU A 154 -4.01 -13.88 -5.51
C LEU A 154 -2.48 -13.97 -5.67
N ALA A 155 -1.87 -15.02 -5.13
CA ALA A 155 -0.42 -15.24 -5.22
C ALA A 155 0.05 -15.50 -6.66
N GLY A 156 -0.77 -16.18 -7.46
CA GLY A 156 -0.52 -16.43 -8.88
C GLY A 156 -0.80 -15.24 -9.81
N GLY A 157 -1.42 -14.17 -9.30
CA GLY A 157 -1.78 -12.99 -10.09
C GLY A 157 -3.00 -13.17 -11.01
N GLU A 158 -3.73 -14.29 -10.89
CA GLU A 158 -4.98 -14.53 -11.63
C GLU A 158 -6.10 -13.60 -11.18
N LEU A 159 -6.09 -13.23 -9.90
CA LEU A 159 -7.01 -12.24 -9.34
C LEU A 159 -6.25 -10.91 -9.17
N PRO A 160 -6.42 -9.95 -10.09
CA PRO A 160 -5.69 -8.69 -10.02
C PRO A 160 -6.21 -7.86 -8.85
N ALA A 161 -5.44 -7.78 -7.77
CA ALA A 161 -5.75 -6.94 -6.63
C ALA A 161 -4.53 -6.09 -6.19
N LEU A 162 -4.79 -4.83 -5.83
CA LEU A 162 -3.85 -3.97 -5.14
C LEU A 162 -3.84 -4.31 -3.64
N CYS A 163 -5.01 -4.20 -3.00
CA CYS A 163 -5.25 -4.62 -1.63
C CYS A 163 -6.60 -5.35 -1.59
N HIS A 164 -6.56 -6.64 -1.26
CA HIS A 164 -7.77 -7.46 -1.12
C HIS A 164 -8.17 -7.50 0.36
N LEU A 165 -9.39 -7.07 0.67
CA LEU A 165 -9.91 -7.00 2.02
C LEU A 165 -10.41 -8.38 2.46
N VAL A 166 -10.01 -8.79 3.67
CA VAL A 166 -10.54 -10.00 4.31
C VAL A 166 -11.52 -9.57 5.40
N ARG A 167 -12.77 -9.99 5.26
CA ARG A 167 -13.77 -9.82 6.30
C ARG A 167 -13.75 -10.99 7.26
N TYR A 168 -13.87 -10.66 8.53
CA TYR A 168 -14.21 -11.62 9.56
C TYR A 168 -15.68 -11.41 9.88
N ASP A 169 -16.49 -12.46 9.80
CA ASP A 169 -17.86 -12.40 10.28
C ASP A 169 -17.81 -12.07 11.78
N THR A 170 -18.33 -10.90 12.13
CA THR A 170 -18.43 -10.46 13.52
C THR A 170 -19.79 -10.89 14.05
N ASP A 171 -19.96 -12.22 14.18
CA ASP A 171 -20.72 -12.87 15.25
C ASP A 171 -20.65 -14.40 15.05
N PRO A 172 -20.05 -15.20 15.96
CA PRO A 172 -20.46 -16.58 16.04
C PRO A 172 -21.93 -16.56 16.47
N ALA A 173 -22.82 -17.15 15.67
CA ALA A 173 -24.17 -17.45 16.13
C ALA A 173 -24.07 -18.06 17.55
N PRO A 174 -24.87 -17.61 18.53
CA PRO A 174 -24.76 -18.11 19.88
C PRO A 174 -24.85 -19.64 19.82
N ALA A 175 -23.87 -20.30 20.44
CA ALA A 175 -23.82 -21.75 20.46
C ALA A 175 -25.21 -22.29 20.84
N PRO A 176 -25.74 -23.31 20.13
CA PRO A 176 -27.03 -23.87 20.48
C PRO A 176 -27.02 -24.23 21.96
N ALA A 177 -28.04 -23.78 22.69
CA ALA A 177 -28.14 -23.99 24.13
C ALA A 177 -27.93 -25.47 24.43
N ASP A 178 -26.92 -25.76 25.25
CA ASP A 178 -26.66 -27.11 25.73
C ASP A 178 -27.90 -27.56 26.54
N PRO A 179 -28.64 -28.59 26.11
CA PRO A 179 -29.78 -29.10 26.86
C PRO A 179 -29.39 -29.62 28.26
N ALA A 180 -28.09 -29.79 28.54
CA ALA A 180 -27.58 -30.15 29.86
C ALA A 180 -27.28 -28.95 30.79
N ASN A 181 -27.31 -27.69 30.32
CA ASN A 181 -27.05 -26.52 31.16
C ASN A 181 -27.87 -25.27 30.76
N PRO A 182 -29.06 -25.06 31.34
CA PRO A 182 -30.01 -24.02 30.91
C PRO A 182 -29.71 -22.58 31.40
N SER A 183 -28.52 -22.28 31.92
CA SER A 183 -28.31 -21.08 32.76
C SER A 183 -27.64 -19.85 32.11
N THR A 184 -27.31 -19.85 30.82
CA THR A 184 -26.60 -18.70 30.20
C THR A 184 -27.45 -17.81 29.29
N GLY A 185 -28.78 -17.96 29.30
CA GLY A 185 -29.69 -17.12 28.51
C GLY A 185 -30.65 -16.29 29.37
N ALA A 186 -30.19 -15.18 29.95
CA ALA A 186 -31.10 -14.14 30.43
C ALA A 186 -30.40 -12.78 30.41
N GLY A 187 -30.74 -11.98 29.38
CA GLY A 187 -30.43 -10.57 29.34
C GLY A 187 -31.08 -9.86 30.52
N GLY A 188 -30.29 -9.06 31.24
CA GLY A 188 -30.79 -8.15 32.25
C GLY A 188 -31.56 -7.01 31.57
N ALA A 189 -32.87 -6.97 31.79
CA ALA A 189 -33.68 -5.77 31.63
C ALA A 189 -33.86 -5.10 33.01
N PRO A 190 -33.92 -3.76 33.09
CA PRO A 190 -33.78 -3.01 34.34
C PRO A 190 -35.11 -2.98 35.10
N THR A 191 -35.07 -3.23 36.41
CA THR A 191 -36.19 -2.92 37.30
C THR A 191 -35.97 -1.55 37.92
N ASP A 192 -36.66 -0.58 37.35
CA ASP A 192 -37.02 0.69 37.96
C ASP A 192 -37.88 0.43 39.21
N THR A 193 -37.47 0.96 40.37
CA THR A 193 -38.35 1.10 41.54
C THR A 193 -37.78 2.12 42.52
N ALA A 194 -38.32 3.34 42.45
CA ALA A 194 -38.56 4.19 43.62
C ALA A 194 -40.09 4.31 43.79
N PRO A 195 -40.66 4.81 44.91
CA PRO A 195 -40.03 5.46 46.07
C PRO A 195 -40.57 5.01 47.46
N GLY A 196 -39.98 5.55 48.54
CA GLY A 196 -40.70 5.84 49.79
C GLY A 196 -40.11 5.26 51.08
N GLY A 197 -39.60 6.15 51.95
CA GLY A 197 -39.16 5.86 53.32
C GLY A 197 -38.13 6.86 53.81
#